data_AF-A0A0E3PZH6-F1
#
_entry.id   AF-A0A0E3PZH6-F1
#
_cell.length_a   1.000
_cell.length_b   1.000
_cell.length_c   1.000
_cell.angle_alpha   90.00
_cell.angle_beta   90.00
_cell.angle_gamma   90.00
#
_symmetry.space_group_name_H-M   'P 1'
#
loop_
_entity.id
_entity.type
_entity.pdbx_description
1 polymer ?
#
loop_
_entity_poly.entity_id
_entity_poly.type
_entity_poly.pdbx_seq_one_letter_code
_entity_poly.pdbx_strand_id
1 'polypeptide(L)'
;MDGEINKSCGLDIHKRFVIATILSRSGEKQQHRFARDDDGILDLKNLVTSEKCDVVACESTSDFWVPIYEALIDHLPVIVGNARDMKAFTHKKTDKIDSEVIAKLALNKMVQPSRVFPKKHREFRSYVRLRLTLVRKRTDIKNEAHAILSSEMLHLGDVLTDIFGKNGRAILAGISSGKNIDQIIESLSPNVRKKSVQIREILDREVSQSAAIRLQICLKSL
;
A
#
# COMPACT_ATOMS: atom_id res chain seq x y z
N MET A 1 4.84 -24.85 -20.48
CA MET A 1 4.44 -25.96 -19.59
C MET A 1 3.64 -26.88 -20.47
N ASP A 2 4.34 -27.76 -21.18
CA ASP A 2 3.80 -28.45 -22.35
C ASP A 2 3.45 -29.90 -22.00
N GLY A 3 2.79 -30.06 -20.85
CA GLY A 3 2.23 -31.34 -20.38
C GLY A 3 0.94 -31.10 -19.60
N GLU A 4 0.08 -32.12 -19.52
CA GLU A 4 -1.15 -32.06 -18.71
C GLU A 4 -0.79 -31.86 -17.22
N ILE A 5 -1.53 -30.99 -16.53
CA ILE A 5 -1.40 -30.79 -15.09
C ILE A 5 -2.34 -31.79 -14.43
N ASN A 6 -1.78 -32.78 -13.74
CA ASN A 6 -2.53 -33.85 -13.08
C ASN A 6 -2.88 -33.52 -11.64
N LYS A 7 -2.01 -32.78 -10.94
CA LYS A 7 -2.23 -32.35 -9.56
C LYS A 7 -1.83 -30.88 -9.39
N SER A 8 -2.75 -30.06 -8.89
CA SER A 8 -2.54 -28.62 -8.67
C SER A 8 -2.85 -28.23 -7.24
N CYS A 9 -2.15 -27.25 -6.71
CA CYS A 9 -2.45 -26.63 -5.42
C CYS A 9 -2.84 -25.17 -5.61
N GLY A 10 -4.03 -24.77 -5.14
CA GLY A 10 -4.47 -23.39 -5.11
C GLY A 10 -4.35 -22.82 -3.70
N LEU A 11 -3.81 -21.61 -3.59
CA LEU A 11 -3.57 -20.91 -2.33
C LEU A 11 -4.44 -19.66 -2.24
N ASP A 12 -5.22 -19.58 -1.17
CA ASP A 12 -5.77 -18.31 -0.70
C ASP A 12 -4.95 -17.81 0.49
N ILE A 13 -4.38 -16.61 0.36
CA ILE A 13 -3.33 -16.10 1.24
C ILE A 13 -3.90 -14.96 2.08
N HIS A 14 -4.15 -15.26 3.35
CA HIS A 14 -4.57 -14.26 4.33
C HIS A 14 -3.37 -13.70 5.11
N LYS A 15 -3.56 -12.58 5.81
CA LYS A 15 -2.50 -11.93 6.60
C LYS A 15 -1.82 -12.85 7.63
N ARG A 16 -2.54 -13.84 8.17
CA ARG A 16 -2.10 -14.71 9.27
C ARG A 16 -2.03 -16.21 8.93
N PHE A 17 -2.60 -16.62 7.81
CA PHE A 17 -2.71 -18.03 7.45
C PHE A 17 -2.84 -18.18 5.94
N VAL A 18 -2.62 -19.39 5.45
CA VAL A 18 -2.80 -19.79 4.06
C VAL A 18 -3.77 -20.96 4.03
N ILE A 19 -4.80 -20.88 3.18
CA ILE A 19 -5.62 -22.05 2.84
C ILE A 19 -5.09 -22.64 1.55
N ALA A 20 -4.65 -23.89 1.61
CA ALA A 20 -4.16 -24.64 0.47
C ALA A 20 -5.18 -25.71 0.08
N THR A 21 -5.63 -25.69 -1.17
CA THR A 21 -6.48 -26.74 -1.72
C THR A 21 -5.72 -27.49 -2.81
N ILE A 22 -5.49 -28.79 -2.60
CA ILE A 22 -4.89 -29.69 -3.59
C ILE A 22 -6.02 -30.39 -4.33
N LEU A 23 -5.95 -30.39 -5.67
CA LEU A 23 -6.86 -31.09 -6.55
C LEU A 23 -6.07 -31.97 -7.52
N SER A 24 -6.57 -33.18 -7.73
CA SER A 24 -6.06 -34.12 -8.72
C SER A 24 -7.11 -34.38 -9.81
N ARG A 25 -6.67 -34.68 -11.03
CA ARG A 25 -7.53 -35.19 -12.11
C ARG A 25 -8.19 -36.53 -11.77
N SER A 26 -7.62 -37.29 -10.84
CA SER A 26 -8.24 -38.50 -10.29
C SER A 26 -9.48 -38.22 -9.41
N GLY A 27 -9.82 -36.95 -9.16
CA GLY A 27 -10.95 -36.55 -8.32
C GLY A 27 -10.60 -36.37 -6.85
N GLU A 28 -9.33 -36.59 -6.47
CA GLU A 28 -8.86 -36.35 -5.11
C GLU A 28 -8.86 -34.85 -4.78
N LYS A 29 -9.34 -34.52 -3.58
CA LYS A 29 -9.35 -33.17 -3.02
C LYS A 29 -8.86 -33.20 -1.59
N GLN A 30 -7.87 -32.37 -1.28
CA GLN A 30 -7.41 -32.13 0.07
C GLN A 30 -7.41 -30.63 0.38
N GLN A 31 -7.74 -30.26 1.62
CA GLN A 31 -7.71 -28.87 2.07
C GLN A 31 -6.97 -28.76 3.40
N HIS A 32 -6.00 -27.86 3.43
CA HIS A 32 -5.10 -27.67 4.55
C HIS A 32 -5.04 -26.18 4.92
N ARG A 33 -4.78 -25.90 6.20
CA ARG A 33 -4.58 -24.55 6.71
C ARG A 33 -3.22 -24.48 7.37
N PHE A 34 -2.41 -23.52 6.92
CA PHE A 34 -1.10 -23.25 7.47
C PHE A 34 -1.08 -21.88 8.13
N ALA A 35 -0.27 -21.73 9.18
CA ALA A 35 0.08 -20.40 9.65
C ALA A 35 0.92 -19.69 8.57
N ARG A 36 0.87 -18.35 8.54
CA ARG A 36 1.72 -17.54 7.64
C ARG A 36 2.94 -17.02 8.38
N ASP A 37 3.75 -17.97 8.84
CA ASP A 37 5.05 -17.83 9.48
C ASP A 37 6.05 -18.80 8.82
N ASP A 38 7.30 -18.82 9.30
CA ASP A 38 8.36 -19.59 8.67
C ASP A 38 8.08 -21.10 8.72
N ASP A 39 7.58 -21.61 9.86
CA ASP A 39 7.23 -23.02 10.04
C ASP A 39 6.04 -23.41 9.16
N GLY A 40 4.97 -22.60 9.13
CA GLY A 40 3.80 -22.89 8.30
C GLY A 40 4.09 -22.84 6.79
N ILE A 41 5.01 -21.97 6.34
CA ILE A 41 5.46 -21.94 4.95
C ILE A 41 6.32 -23.19 4.64
N LEU A 42 7.17 -23.62 5.57
CA LEU A 42 7.95 -24.85 5.43
C LEU A 42 7.03 -26.09 5.35
N ASP A 43 6.02 -26.16 6.20
CA ASP A 43 5.02 -27.23 6.19
C ASP A 43 4.23 -27.27 4.88
N LEU A 44 3.82 -26.09 4.38
CA LEU A 44 3.18 -25.97 3.07
C LEU A 44 4.09 -26.50 1.95
N LYS A 45 5.36 -26.09 1.94
CA LYS A 45 6.37 -26.58 0.98
C LYS A 45 6.51 -28.10 1.05
N ASN A 46 6.63 -28.65 2.26
CA ASN A 46 6.77 -30.09 2.47
C ASN A 46 5.54 -30.83 1.94
N LEU A 47 4.33 -30.34 2.21
CA LEU A 47 3.09 -30.94 1.71
C LEU A 47 3.03 -30.93 0.18
N VAL A 48 3.24 -29.79 -0.49
CA VAL A 48 3.07 -29.73 -1.95
C VAL A 48 4.15 -30.53 -2.69
N THR A 49 5.32 -30.67 -2.08
CA THR A 49 6.42 -31.49 -2.61
C THR A 49 6.16 -32.98 -2.40
N SER A 50 5.71 -33.39 -1.20
CA SER A 50 5.41 -34.80 -0.89
C SER A 50 4.22 -35.32 -1.70
N GLU A 51 3.21 -34.47 -1.90
CA GLU A 51 2.05 -34.76 -2.72
C GLU A 51 2.36 -34.77 -4.23
N LYS A 52 3.56 -34.32 -4.62
CA LYS A 52 3.99 -34.21 -6.03
C LYS A 52 3.02 -33.35 -6.85
N CYS A 53 2.66 -32.18 -6.32
CA CYS A 53 1.89 -31.19 -7.08
C CYS A 53 2.70 -30.73 -8.30
N ASP A 54 2.08 -30.73 -9.48
CA ASP A 54 2.70 -30.24 -10.71
C ASP A 54 2.80 -28.72 -10.74
N VAL A 55 1.89 -28.03 -10.03
CA VAL A 55 1.82 -26.58 -9.99
C VAL A 55 1.20 -26.08 -8.68
N VAL A 56 1.69 -24.95 -8.19
CA VAL A 56 1.05 -24.14 -7.15
C VAL A 56 0.57 -22.83 -7.77
N ALA A 57 -0.62 -22.36 -7.43
CA ALA A 57 -1.16 -21.10 -7.90
C ALA A 57 -1.69 -20.23 -6.75
N CYS A 58 -1.50 -18.91 -6.85
CA CYS A 58 -2.01 -17.95 -5.88
C CYS A 58 -2.34 -16.60 -6.51
N GLU A 59 -3.22 -15.85 -5.86
CA GLU A 59 -3.59 -14.48 -6.27
C GLU A 59 -2.47 -13.47 -5.96
N SER A 60 -2.23 -12.53 -6.88
CA SER A 60 -1.25 -11.45 -6.75
C SER A 60 -1.76 -10.26 -5.91
N THR A 61 -2.59 -10.49 -4.90
CA THR A 61 -3.14 -9.42 -4.07
C THR A 61 -2.25 -9.21 -2.85
N SER A 62 -1.79 -7.97 -2.65
CA SER A 62 -0.73 -7.57 -1.70
C SER A 62 0.64 -8.22 -1.99
N ASP A 63 1.60 -8.06 -1.07
CA ASP A 63 2.91 -8.72 -1.14
C ASP A 63 2.98 -10.02 -0.31
N PHE A 64 1.85 -10.52 0.23
CA PHE A 64 1.84 -11.72 1.09
C PHE A 64 2.25 -13.01 0.37
N TRP A 65 2.11 -13.06 -0.96
CA TRP A 65 2.55 -14.18 -1.79
C TRP A 65 4.07 -14.25 -1.96
N VAL A 66 4.80 -13.16 -1.72
CA VAL A 66 6.24 -13.09 -2.00
C VAL A 66 7.04 -14.15 -1.23
N PRO A 67 6.90 -14.30 0.11
CA PRO A 67 7.64 -15.31 0.85
C PRO A 67 7.32 -16.74 0.40
N ILE A 68 6.06 -17.00 0.07
CA ILE A 68 5.59 -18.32 -0.40
C ILE A 68 6.18 -18.63 -1.78
N TYR A 69 6.14 -17.66 -2.70
CA TYR A 69 6.73 -17.80 -4.03
C TYR A 69 8.23 -18.11 -3.94
N GLU A 70 8.98 -17.34 -3.14
CA GLU A 70 10.42 -17.54 -2.98
C GLU A 70 10.74 -18.90 -2.34
N ALA A 71 9.89 -19.39 -1.43
CA ALA A 71 10.08 -20.70 -0.81
C ALA A 71 9.80 -21.88 -1.75
N LEU A 72 8.99 -21.69 -2.80
CA LEU A 72 8.50 -22.76 -3.67
C LEU A 72 9.10 -22.77 -5.07
N ILE A 73 9.52 -21.62 -5.62
CA ILE A 73 9.86 -21.47 -7.04
C ILE A 73 11.01 -22.37 -7.51
N ASP A 74 11.94 -22.71 -6.61
CA ASP A 74 13.07 -23.60 -6.90
C ASP A 74 12.70 -25.10 -6.81
N HIS A 75 11.48 -25.42 -6.36
CA HIS A 75 11.01 -26.80 -6.14
C HIS A 75 9.92 -27.22 -7.12
N LEU A 76 9.01 -26.31 -7.46
CA LEU A 76 7.94 -26.57 -8.41
C LEU A 76 7.44 -25.28 -9.08
N PRO A 77 6.75 -25.39 -10.23
CA PRO A 77 6.17 -24.23 -10.87
C PRO A 77 5.16 -23.50 -9.98
N VAL A 78 5.33 -22.17 -9.86
CA VAL A 78 4.42 -21.29 -9.11
C VAL A 78 3.79 -20.25 -10.04
N ILE A 79 2.46 -20.25 -10.10
CA ILE A 79 1.65 -19.29 -10.85
C ILE A 79 1.17 -18.20 -9.89
N VAL A 80 1.66 -16.98 -10.09
CA VAL A 80 1.09 -15.78 -9.46
C VAL A 80 0.17 -15.13 -10.47
N GLY A 81 -1.15 -15.11 -10.25
CA GLY A 81 -2.11 -14.58 -11.23
C GLY A 81 -2.83 -13.32 -10.76
N ASN A 82 -3.43 -12.62 -11.72
CA ASN A 82 -4.17 -11.40 -11.43
C ASN A 82 -5.48 -11.73 -10.70
N ALA A 83 -5.78 -10.95 -9.66
CA ALA A 83 -7.04 -10.95 -8.92
C ALA A 83 -8.30 -10.95 -9.80
N ARG A 84 -8.27 -10.27 -10.94
CA ARG A 84 -9.40 -10.22 -11.87
C ARG A 84 -9.70 -11.58 -12.48
N ASP A 85 -8.66 -12.36 -12.75
CA ASP A 85 -8.73 -13.59 -13.53
C ASP A 85 -8.91 -14.82 -12.61
N MET A 86 -8.58 -14.69 -11.33
CA MET A 86 -8.62 -15.77 -10.33
C MET A 86 -9.87 -15.76 -9.45
N LYS A 87 -10.87 -14.93 -9.72
CA LYS A 87 -12.06 -14.79 -8.89
C LYS A 87 -13.12 -15.84 -9.17
N ALA A 88 -13.73 -16.32 -8.10
CA ALA A 88 -14.97 -17.08 -8.16
C ALA A 88 -16.15 -16.16 -8.53
N PHE A 89 -16.97 -16.56 -9.51
CA PHE A 89 -18.25 -15.90 -9.82
C PHE A 89 -19.39 -16.31 -8.86
N THR A 90 -19.07 -16.80 -7.66
CA THR A 90 -20.03 -17.42 -6.74
C THR A 90 -20.56 -16.41 -5.71
N HIS A 91 -21.86 -16.49 -5.40
CA HIS A 91 -22.50 -15.61 -4.40
C HIS A 91 -22.04 -15.85 -2.95
N LYS A 92 -21.35 -16.97 -2.66
CA LYS A 92 -20.73 -17.27 -1.37
C LYS A 92 -19.22 -17.27 -1.53
N LYS A 93 -18.54 -16.34 -0.87
CA LYS A 93 -17.07 -16.19 -0.86
C LYS A 93 -16.53 -16.67 0.48
N THR A 94 -15.62 -17.65 0.45
CA THR A 94 -14.88 -18.12 1.63
C THR A 94 -13.47 -18.50 1.20
N ASP A 95 -12.49 -18.38 2.10
CA ASP A 95 -11.08 -18.71 1.82
C ASP A 95 -10.89 -20.15 1.26
N LYS A 96 -11.74 -21.10 1.70
CA LYS A 96 -11.77 -22.48 1.20
C LYS A 96 -12.28 -22.59 -0.24
N ILE A 97 -13.29 -21.80 -0.60
CA ILE A 97 -13.83 -21.77 -1.96
C ILE A 97 -12.83 -21.07 -2.89
N ASP A 98 -12.23 -19.96 -2.43
CA ASP A 98 -11.29 -19.19 -3.24
C ASP A 98 -10.03 -20.01 -3.57
N SER A 99 -9.42 -20.68 -2.57
CA SER A 99 -8.29 -21.60 -2.81
C SER A 99 -8.65 -22.77 -3.73
N GLU A 100 -9.85 -23.33 -3.63
CA GLU A 100 -10.33 -24.39 -4.52
C GLU A 100 -10.52 -23.90 -5.96
N VAL A 101 -11.06 -22.69 -6.16
CA VAL A 101 -11.21 -22.07 -7.48
C VAL A 101 -9.85 -21.84 -8.11
N ILE A 102 -8.88 -21.31 -7.36
CA ILE A 102 -7.51 -21.12 -7.84
C ILE A 102 -6.90 -22.47 -8.25
N ALA A 103 -7.09 -23.53 -7.45
CA ALA A 103 -6.62 -24.87 -7.79
C ALA A 103 -7.24 -25.36 -9.11
N LYS A 104 -8.57 -25.24 -9.26
CA LYS A 104 -9.27 -25.65 -10.50
C LYS A 104 -8.77 -24.89 -11.73
N LEU A 105 -8.56 -23.58 -11.61
CA LEU A 105 -8.06 -22.77 -12.72
C LEU A 105 -6.65 -23.20 -13.11
N ALA A 106 -5.78 -23.49 -12.12
CA ALA A 106 -4.43 -23.99 -12.37
C ALA A 106 -4.43 -25.39 -13.00
N LEU A 107 -5.23 -26.33 -12.49
CA LEU A 107 -5.39 -27.69 -13.02
C LEU A 107 -5.76 -27.72 -14.52
N ASN A 108 -6.54 -26.72 -14.95
CA ASN A 108 -7.04 -26.60 -16.31
C ASN A 108 -6.28 -25.56 -17.16
N LYS A 109 -5.17 -25.00 -16.65
CA LYS A 109 -4.38 -23.96 -17.33
C LYS A 109 -5.21 -22.73 -17.74
N MET A 110 -6.25 -22.41 -16.98
CA MET A 110 -7.14 -21.26 -17.22
C MET A 110 -6.64 -19.97 -16.55
N VAL A 111 -5.42 -19.98 -16.00
CA VAL A 111 -4.77 -18.81 -15.41
C VAL A 111 -3.59 -18.40 -16.27
N GLN A 112 -3.57 -17.14 -16.70
CA GLN A 112 -2.36 -16.54 -17.26
C GLN A 112 -1.40 -16.13 -16.13
N PRO A 113 -0.17 -16.68 -16.07
CA PRO A 113 0.80 -16.28 -15.07
C PRO A 113 1.21 -14.81 -15.24
N SER A 114 1.19 -14.07 -14.15
CA SER A 114 1.78 -12.73 -14.11
C SER A 114 3.30 -12.84 -14.18
N ARG A 115 3.93 -11.85 -14.81
CA ARG A 115 5.40 -11.76 -14.82
C ARG A 115 5.91 -11.44 -13.41
N VAL A 116 6.55 -12.42 -12.77
CA VAL A 116 7.31 -12.20 -11.54
C VAL A 116 8.74 -11.80 -11.91
N PHE A 117 9.19 -10.64 -11.43
CA PHE A 117 10.56 -10.17 -11.67
C PHE A 117 11.55 -10.82 -10.70
N PRO A 118 12.84 -10.92 -11.05
CA PRO A 118 13.89 -11.33 -10.13
C PRO A 118 13.86 -10.50 -8.84
N LYS A 119 14.28 -11.11 -7.72
CA LYS A 119 14.24 -10.50 -6.37
C LYS A 119 14.80 -9.07 -6.33
N LYS A 120 16.02 -8.86 -6.87
CA LYS A 120 16.67 -7.53 -6.93
C LYS A 120 15.80 -6.47 -7.62
N HIS A 121 15.09 -6.84 -8.69
CA HIS A 121 14.21 -5.92 -9.42
C HIS A 121 12.93 -5.63 -8.62
N ARG A 122 12.39 -6.63 -7.92
CA ARG A 122 11.22 -6.44 -7.04
C ARG A 122 11.54 -5.50 -5.87
N GLU A 123 12.71 -5.65 -5.27
CA GLU A 123 13.22 -4.76 -4.21
C GLU A 123 13.38 -3.32 -4.71
N PHE A 124 14.05 -3.10 -5.85
CA PHE A 124 14.16 -1.74 -6.41
C PHE A 124 12.80 -1.11 -6.69
N ARG A 125 11.87 -1.89 -7.25
CA ARG A 125 10.49 -1.44 -7.50
C ARG A 125 9.75 -1.09 -6.21
N SER A 126 10.00 -1.79 -5.10
CA SER A 126 9.37 -1.49 -3.81
C SER A 126 9.83 -0.12 -3.29
N TYR A 127 11.12 0.21 -3.43
CA TYR A 127 11.65 1.54 -3.04
C TYR A 127 11.03 2.67 -3.87
N VAL A 128 10.96 2.51 -5.20
CA VAL A 128 10.37 3.53 -6.08
C VAL A 128 8.89 3.72 -5.78
N ARG A 129 8.14 2.63 -5.58
CA ARG A 129 6.71 2.68 -5.22
C ARG A 129 6.48 3.31 -3.85
N LEU A 130 7.32 3.00 -2.87
CA LEU A 130 7.27 3.61 -1.54
C LEU A 130 7.47 5.12 -1.65
N ARG A 131 8.53 5.56 -2.35
CA ARG A 131 8.81 6.98 -2.56
C ARG A 131 7.65 7.68 -3.26
N LEU A 132 7.12 7.10 -4.34
CA LEU A 132 5.97 7.66 -5.07
C LEU A 132 4.76 7.82 -4.16
N THR A 133 4.45 6.78 -3.37
CA THR A 133 3.33 6.79 -2.42
C THR A 133 3.49 7.87 -1.36
N LEU A 134 4.67 7.96 -0.74
CA LEU A 134 4.94 8.96 0.29
C LEU A 134 4.93 10.38 -0.26
N VAL A 135 5.45 10.60 -1.47
CA VAL A 135 5.40 11.91 -2.13
C VAL A 135 3.97 12.31 -2.43
N ARG A 136 3.14 11.39 -2.93
CA ARG A 136 1.70 11.64 -3.16
C ARG A 136 0.98 12.00 -1.87
N LYS A 137 1.13 11.18 -0.82
CA LYS A 137 0.56 11.48 0.51
C LYS A 137 0.98 12.85 1.04
N ARG A 138 2.25 13.21 0.89
CA ARG A 138 2.74 14.53 1.27
C ARG A 138 2.07 15.64 0.47
N THR A 139 1.90 15.46 -0.84
CA THR A 139 1.16 16.41 -1.69
C THR A 139 -0.30 16.51 -1.27
N ASP A 140 -0.96 15.39 -0.96
CA ASP A 140 -2.36 15.37 -0.51
C ASP A 140 -2.52 16.18 0.79
N ILE A 141 -1.62 15.99 1.76
CA ILE A 141 -1.64 16.77 3.02
C ILE A 141 -1.38 18.26 2.77
N LYS A 142 -0.46 18.60 1.84
CA LYS A 142 -0.23 19.99 1.45
C LYS A 142 -1.46 20.61 0.81
N ASN A 143 -2.15 19.88 -0.06
CA ASN A 143 -3.37 20.34 -0.71
C ASN A 143 -4.50 20.55 0.30
N GLU A 144 -4.61 19.69 1.32
CA GLU A 144 -5.56 19.88 2.42
C GLU A 144 -5.25 21.17 3.20
N ALA A 145 -3.99 21.41 3.54
CA ALA A 145 -3.58 22.66 4.18
C ALA A 145 -3.88 23.89 3.32
N HIS A 146 -3.66 23.82 2.01
CA HIS A 146 -4.07 24.89 1.08
C HIS A 146 -5.58 25.11 1.06
N ALA A 147 -6.40 24.04 1.07
CA ALA A 147 -7.85 24.15 1.11
C ALA A 147 -8.33 24.84 2.39
N ILE A 148 -7.73 24.50 3.55
CA ILE A 148 -8.04 25.15 4.83
C ILE A 148 -7.69 26.64 4.77
N LEU A 149 -6.48 26.99 4.32
CA LEU A 149 -6.06 28.39 4.18
C LEU A 149 -6.99 29.18 3.25
N SER A 150 -7.39 28.59 2.12
CA SER A 150 -8.32 29.21 1.18
C SER A 150 -9.70 29.45 1.80
N SER A 151 -10.20 28.52 2.62
CA SER A 151 -11.49 28.70 3.31
C SER A 151 -11.48 29.85 4.33
N GLU A 152 -10.31 30.15 4.91
CA GLU A 152 -10.08 31.27 5.82
C GLU A 152 -9.59 32.53 5.06
N MET A 153 -9.58 32.49 3.72
CA MET A 153 -9.09 33.56 2.84
C MET A 153 -7.65 34.03 3.14
N LEU A 154 -6.79 33.11 3.56
CA LEU A 154 -5.37 33.36 3.86
C LEU A 154 -4.48 33.02 2.65
N HIS A 155 -4.25 34.00 1.78
CA HIS A 155 -3.48 33.83 0.55
C HIS A 155 -1.96 33.95 0.75
N LEU A 156 -1.39 33.12 1.64
CA LEU A 156 0.05 33.13 1.95
C LEU A 156 0.97 32.86 0.74
N GLY A 157 0.44 32.25 -0.32
CA GLY A 157 1.17 31.99 -1.57
C GLY A 157 1.56 33.24 -2.34
N ASP A 158 0.88 34.37 -2.11
CA ASP A 158 1.17 35.63 -2.79
C ASP A 158 2.45 36.29 -2.25
N VAL A 159 2.82 35.96 -1.01
CA VAL A 159 3.96 36.54 -0.30
C VAL A 159 5.13 35.57 -0.18
N LEU A 160 4.84 34.28 0.01
CA LEU A 160 5.82 33.22 0.23
C LEU A 160 5.99 32.35 -1.02
N THR A 161 7.25 32.08 -1.38
CA THR A 161 7.57 31.14 -2.47
C THR A 161 7.31 29.68 -2.09
N ASP A 162 7.36 29.34 -0.80
CA ASP A 162 7.04 28.02 -0.27
C ASP A 162 6.37 28.14 1.10
N ILE A 163 5.05 27.90 1.13
CA ILE A 163 4.23 27.91 2.35
C ILE A 163 4.63 26.79 3.32
N PHE A 164 5.24 25.71 2.83
CA PHE A 164 5.70 24.58 3.64
C PHE A 164 7.21 24.58 3.90
N GLY A 165 7.90 25.64 3.49
CA GLY A 165 9.30 25.90 3.81
C GLY A 165 9.47 26.42 5.23
N LYS A 166 10.72 26.74 5.62
CA LYS A 166 11.05 27.15 7.01
C LYS A 166 10.17 28.31 7.52
N ASN A 167 10.06 29.40 6.75
CA ASN A 167 9.28 30.57 7.16
C ASN A 167 7.77 30.31 7.09
N GLY A 168 7.27 29.63 6.06
CA GLY A 168 5.85 29.32 5.94
C GLY A 168 5.36 28.40 7.06
N ARG A 169 6.14 27.37 7.43
CA ARG A 169 5.85 26.54 8.60
C ARG A 169 5.89 27.32 9.91
N ALA A 170 6.78 28.30 10.06
CA ALA A 170 6.80 29.16 11.24
C ALA A 170 5.50 30.00 11.35
N ILE A 171 5.03 30.54 10.22
CA ILE A 171 3.75 31.26 10.14
C ILE A 171 2.58 30.34 10.47
N LEU A 172 2.46 29.20 9.78
CA LEU A 172 1.37 28.26 9.99
C LEU A 172 1.35 27.70 11.43
N ALA A 173 2.53 27.41 11.99
CA ALA A 173 2.64 26.99 13.40
C ALA A 173 2.18 28.10 14.33
N GLY A 174 2.60 29.35 14.07
CA GLY A 174 2.16 30.54 14.79
C GLY A 174 0.63 30.68 14.83
N ILE A 175 0.00 30.66 13.66
CA ILE A 175 -1.47 30.69 13.49
C ILE A 175 -2.12 29.56 14.30
N SER A 176 -1.65 28.32 14.12
CA SER A 176 -2.24 27.15 14.79
C SER A 176 -2.09 27.16 16.31
N SER A 177 -1.10 27.89 16.84
CA SER A 177 -0.83 28.03 18.27
C SER A 177 -1.43 29.30 18.91
N GLY A 178 -2.11 30.13 18.12
CA GLY A 178 -2.70 31.39 18.59
C GLY A 178 -1.66 32.45 18.98
N LYS A 179 -0.47 32.44 18.39
CA LYS A 179 0.54 33.48 18.63
C LYS A 179 0.11 34.82 18.03
N ASN A 180 0.52 35.91 18.68
CA ASN A 180 0.36 37.24 18.12
C ASN A 180 1.19 37.38 16.82
N ILE A 181 0.66 38.12 15.84
CA ILE A 181 1.30 38.44 14.56
C ILE A 181 2.73 38.96 14.74
N ASP A 182 3.00 39.80 15.75
CA ASP A 182 4.35 40.30 16.05
C ASP A 182 5.34 39.17 16.33
N GLN A 183 4.94 38.24 17.21
CA GLN A 183 5.75 37.07 17.57
C GLN A 183 5.97 36.16 16.36
N ILE A 184 4.98 36.05 15.48
CA ILE A 184 5.11 35.28 14.23
C ILE A 184 6.18 35.93 13.35
N ILE A 185 6.10 37.25 13.12
CA ILE A 185 7.04 37.99 12.26
C ILE A 185 8.47 37.95 12.81
N GLU A 186 8.63 38.07 14.13
CA GLU A 186 9.93 37.95 14.80
C GLU A 186 10.56 36.57 14.59
N SER A 187 9.76 35.51 14.48
CA SER A 187 10.28 34.16 14.22
C SER A 187 10.79 33.94 12.78
N LEU A 188 10.52 34.87 11.86
CA LEU A 188 10.88 34.74 10.44
C LEU A 188 12.32 35.16 10.18
N SER A 189 12.90 34.64 9.08
CA SER A 189 14.20 35.06 8.59
C SER A 189 14.22 36.53 8.12
N PRO A 190 15.37 37.23 8.18
CA PRO A 190 15.48 38.64 7.81
C PRO A 190 14.91 38.99 6.42
N ASN A 191 15.10 38.12 5.43
CA ASN A 191 14.61 38.34 4.07
C ASN A 191 13.07 38.32 3.99
N VAL A 192 12.42 37.45 4.76
CA VAL A 192 10.94 37.39 4.80
C VAL A 192 10.37 38.50 5.67
N ARG A 193 11.09 38.92 6.74
CA ARG A 193 10.69 40.08 7.56
C ARG A 193 10.60 41.38 6.77
N LYS A 194 11.32 41.52 5.65
CA LYS A 194 11.15 42.66 4.73
C LYS A 194 9.74 42.77 4.16
N LYS A 195 9.01 41.65 4.09
CA LYS A 195 7.60 41.58 3.66
C LYS A 195 6.62 41.60 4.83
N SER A 196 7.04 42.02 6.03
CA SER A 196 6.23 42.00 7.24
C SER A 196 4.90 42.72 7.09
N VAL A 197 4.85 43.85 6.37
CA VAL A 197 3.62 44.61 6.10
C VAL A 197 2.59 43.74 5.39
N GLN A 198 2.96 43.11 4.27
CA GLN A 198 2.09 42.19 3.51
C GLN A 198 1.66 40.97 4.34
N ILE A 199 2.56 40.45 5.19
CA ILE A 199 2.25 39.33 6.08
C ILE A 199 1.23 39.75 7.13
N ARG A 200 1.34 40.96 7.71
CA ARG A 200 0.35 41.49 8.67
C ARG A 200 -1.01 41.62 8.01
N GLU A 201 -1.07 42.22 6.82
CA GLU A 201 -2.33 42.38 6.07
C GLU A 201 -3.06 41.05 5.84
N ILE A 202 -2.33 39.98 5.52
CA ILE A 202 -2.92 38.65 5.35
C ILE A 202 -3.37 38.06 6.69
N LEU A 203 -2.62 38.28 7.77
CA LEU A 203 -2.87 37.69 9.09
C LEU A 203 -3.79 38.51 9.99
N ASP A 204 -4.23 39.71 9.57
CA ASP A 204 -5.12 40.60 10.32
C ASP A 204 -6.56 40.07 10.47
N ARG A 205 -6.81 38.85 10.00
CA ARG A 205 -8.10 38.18 10.03
C ARG A 205 -8.15 37.14 11.13
N GLU A 206 -9.30 37.03 11.78
CA GLU A 206 -9.54 35.94 12.72
C GLU A 206 -9.60 34.61 11.98
N VAL A 207 -8.78 33.66 12.44
CA VAL A 207 -8.77 32.28 11.93
C VAL A 207 -9.64 31.44 12.84
N SER A 208 -10.56 30.67 12.25
CA SER A 208 -11.42 29.79 13.05
C SER A 208 -10.60 28.78 13.85
N GLN A 209 -11.02 28.50 15.10
CA GLN A 209 -10.35 27.50 15.94
C GLN A 209 -10.28 26.13 15.25
N SER A 210 -11.32 25.77 14.49
CA SER A 210 -11.36 24.55 13.68
C SER A 210 -10.28 24.54 12.59
N ALA A 211 -10.08 25.64 11.86
CA ALA A 211 -9.00 25.72 10.88
C ALA A 211 -7.61 25.66 11.53
N ALA A 212 -7.41 26.35 12.66
CA ALA A 212 -6.15 26.31 13.40
C ALA A 212 -5.77 24.87 13.81
N ILE A 213 -6.71 24.09 14.34
CA ILE A 213 -6.49 22.68 14.73
C ILE A 213 -6.19 21.82 13.49
N ARG A 214 -6.96 21.97 12.41
CA ARG A 214 -6.74 21.19 11.18
C ARG A 214 -5.39 21.50 10.53
N LEU A 215 -4.97 22.77 10.51
CA LEU A 215 -3.63 23.17 10.05
C LEU A 215 -2.54 22.54 10.93
N GLN A 216 -2.73 22.50 12.25
CA GLN A 216 -1.78 21.85 13.15
C GLN A 216 -1.62 20.35 12.83
N ILE A 217 -2.71 19.64 12.55
CA ILE A 217 -2.71 18.23 12.17
C ILE A 217 -1.95 18.03 10.85
N CYS A 218 -2.21 18.88 9.86
CA CYS A 218 -1.50 18.85 8.58
C CYS A 218 0.01 19.07 8.78
N LEU A 219 0.40 20.08 9.55
CA LEU A 219 1.81 20.40 9.82
C LEU A 219 2.57 19.27 10.52
N LYS A 220 1.94 18.59 11.49
CA LYS A 220 2.54 17.44 12.18
C LYS A 220 2.71 16.23 11.27
N SER A 221 1.96 16.18 10.17
CA SER A 221 1.97 15.07 9.21
C SER A 221 2.89 15.31 8.00
N LEU A 222 3.53 16.49 7.90
CA LEU A 222 4.42 16.93 6.82
C LEU A 222 5.87 17.04 7.26
#